data_AF-A0A179SAI6-F1
#
_entry.id   AF-A0A179SAI6-F1
#
_cell.length_a   1.000
_cell.length_b   1.000
_cell.length_c   1.000
_cell.angle_alpha   90.00
_cell.angle_beta   90.00
_cell.angle_gamma   90.00
#
_symmetry.space_group_name_H-M   'P 1'
#
loop_
_entity.id
_entity.type
_entity.pdbx_description
1 polymer ?
#
loop_
_entity_poly.entity_id
_entity_poly.type
_entity_poly.pdbx_seq_one_letter_code
_entity_poly.pdbx_strand_id
1 'polypeptide(L)'
;MSTSPLSLRLLALLSCLAGLPAAALAADPVYPPGSRFGFDPAKEMVVSRRFTGFERTGGGATVSVVELPAQAYKDLTANFTDENLKSQGLVVKSRETLKLADGREGLLVTGEQPIEQPPGTPALHKWVFLVSDPTVTGIVIGQTLPGAEADDAMRAMLTSVRVRPALTLDQQVAALPFRVTDTAGFRPVRVLGGNSVLYTVGPKDQMVNLEQPILVLAEAVQPAPGAEQRDAFAKAALYSNQTMKDFAIERSQSFRQNGADWHEIVARAVDVPSGTPVVVSQTIRFQPDGYFRAVGVVRASDREAMLPRFRKVVDAIAF
;
A
#
# COMPACT_ATOMS: atom_id res chain seq x y z
N MET A 1 45.91 24.58 83.47
CA MET A 1 44.99 25.73 83.43
C MET A 1 44.10 25.59 82.21
N SER A 2 42.80 25.76 82.44
CA SER A 2 41.68 25.89 81.50
C SER A 2 41.24 24.68 80.66
N THR A 3 40.08 24.18 81.06
CA THR A 3 39.16 23.23 80.43
C THR A 3 38.13 23.92 79.53
N SER A 4 37.46 23.11 78.68
CA SER A 4 36.12 23.24 78.05
C SER A 4 36.01 23.78 76.60
N PRO A 5 34.95 23.40 75.83
CA PRO A 5 34.22 22.12 75.80
C PRO A 5 33.81 21.63 74.37
N LEU A 6 33.21 20.43 74.33
CA LEU A 6 32.40 19.80 73.26
C LEU A 6 31.40 20.75 72.54
N SER A 7 31.15 20.51 71.24
CA SER A 7 29.78 20.21 70.71
C SER A 7 29.70 19.99 69.17
N LEU A 8 29.22 18.79 68.81
CA LEU A 8 28.29 18.38 67.72
C LEU A 8 27.97 19.33 66.53
N ARG A 9 28.10 18.78 65.30
CA ARG A 9 27.11 18.76 64.18
C ARG A 9 27.78 18.15 62.92
N LEU A 10 27.62 16.85 62.67
CA LEU A 10 26.60 16.20 61.82
C LEU A 10 26.75 16.47 60.30
N LEU A 11 27.31 15.47 59.61
CA LEU A 11 26.85 14.85 58.35
C LEU A 11 26.15 15.74 57.29
N ALA A 12 26.79 15.94 56.13
CA ALA A 12 26.19 15.82 54.78
C ALA A 12 27.15 16.34 53.68
N LEU A 13 27.71 15.45 52.87
CA LEU A 13 28.02 15.79 51.48
C LEU A 13 27.66 14.58 50.60
N LEU A 14 26.38 14.55 50.23
CA LEU A 14 25.81 13.65 49.23
C LEU A 14 26.22 14.14 47.83
N SER A 15 26.90 13.25 47.12
CA SER A 15 26.83 12.96 45.69
C SER A 15 25.87 13.81 44.84
N CYS A 16 26.39 14.83 44.15
CA CYS A 16 25.74 15.39 42.96
C CYS A 16 26.36 14.76 41.69
N LEU A 17 25.93 13.55 41.33
CA LEU A 17 26.01 13.12 39.93
C LEU A 17 24.79 13.71 39.21
N ALA A 18 25.02 14.80 38.49
CA ALA A 18 24.03 15.38 37.59
C ALA A 18 23.71 14.37 36.49
N GLY A 19 22.46 13.88 36.48
CA GLY A 19 21.91 13.09 35.39
C GLY A 19 21.81 13.95 34.14
N LEU A 20 22.62 13.63 33.13
CA LEU A 20 22.39 14.07 31.76
C LEU A 20 21.10 13.37 31.27
N PRO A 21 20.07 14.10 30.82
CA PRO A 21 18.93 13.46 30.20
C PRO A 21 19.42 12.80 28.90
N ALA A 22 19.30 11.48 28.81
CA ALA A 22 19.41 10.80 27.54
C ALA A 22 18.28 11.33 26.66
N ALA A 23 18.63 12.15 25.66
CA ALA A 23 17.71 12.49 24.60
C ALA A 23 17.28 11.16 23.97
N ALA A 24 16.03 10.76 24.20
CA ALA A 24 15.45 9.61 23.53
C ALA A 24 15.52 9.91 22.03
N LEU A 25 16.38 9.20 21.31
CA LEU A 25 16.40 9.23 19.86
C LEU A 25 15.00 8.79 19.42
N ALA A 26 14.27 9.70 18.76
CA ALA A 26 13.02 9.35 18.11
C ALA A 26 13.32 8.17 17.17
N ALA A 27 12.48 7.13 17.23
CA ALA A 27 12.64 5.99 16.35
C ALA A 27 12.61 6.45 14.88
N ASP A 28 13.33 5.74 14.01
CA ASP A 28 13.27 6.04 12.58
C ASP A 28 11.83 5.86 12.07
N PRO A 29 11.31 6.77 11.22
CA PRO A 29 9.96 6.64 10.68
C PRO A 29 9.77 5.32 9.94
N VAL A 30 8.61 4.69 10.14
CA VAL A 30 8.21 3.48 9.41
C VAL A 30 7.52 3.90 8.12
N TYR A 31 8.06 3.45 6.98
CA TYR A 31 7.50 3.71 5.66
C TYR A 31 6.68 2.50 5.18
N PRO A 32 5.37 2.65 4.90
CA PRO A 32 4.62 1.62 4.19
C PRO A 32 5.30 1.25 2.87
N PRO A 33 5.18 -0.02 2.42
CA PRO A 33 5.77 -0.48 1.16
C PRO A 33 5.47 0.45 -0.01
N GLY A 34 6.53 0.86 -0.71
CA GLY A 34 6.44 1.78 -1.85
C GLY A 34 6.13 3.24 -1.52
N SER A 35 5.79 3.57 -0.27
CA SER A 35 5.42 4.94 0.08
C SER A 35 6.63 5.84 0.36
N ARG A 36 6.50 7.11 0.02
CA ARG A 36 7.40 8.19 0.39
C ARG A 36 7.08 8.79 1.76
N PHE A 37 5.90 8.52 2.30
CA PHE A 37 5.46 9.02 3.60
C PHE A 37 5.76 7.99 4.68
N GLY A 38 6.58 8.36 5.65
CA GLY A 38 6.90 7.58 6.84
C GLY A 38 6.22 8.17 8.08
N PHE A 39 5.95 7.31 9.06
CA PHE A 39 5.19 7.65 10.26
C PHE A 39 5.80 6.98 11.49
N ASP A 40 5.53 7.56 12.65
CA ASP A 40 5.70 6.91 13.95
C ASP A 40 4.37 6.21 14.28
N PRO A 41 4.25 4.89 14.07
CA PRO A 41 2.97 4.21 14.22
C PRO A 41 2.51 4.22 15.67
N ALA A 42 1.20 4.40 15.88
CA ALA A 42 0.59 4.22 17.20
C ALA A 42 0.77 2.78 17.70
N LYS A 43 0.64 2.60 19.02
CA LYS A 43 0.79 1.27 19.65
C LYS A 43 -0.22 0.29 19.02
N GLU A 44 0.24 -0.89 18.60
CA GLU A 44 -0.54 -1.95 17.89
C GLU A 44 -0.86 -1.69 16.42
N MET A 45 -0.50 -0.53 15.86
CA MET A 45 -0.54 -0.29 14.43
C MET A 45 0.66 -0.94 13.75
N VAL A 46 0.39 -1.79 12.78
CA VAL A 46 1.40 -2.48 11.98
C VAL A 46 1.23 -2.12 10.51
N VAL A 47 2.30 -2.19 9.73
CA VAL A 47 2.24 -1.99 8.27
C VAL A 47 1.22 -2.96 7.68
N SER A 48 0.27 -2.44 6.89
CA SER A 48 -0.73 -3.27 6.24
C SER A 48 -0.12 -4.00 5.04
N ARG A 49 -0.57 -5.24 4.83
CA ARG A 49 -0.27 -6.01 3.62
C ARG A 49 -1.28 -5.77 2.49
N ARG A 50 -2.38 -5.06 2.79
CA ARG A 50 -3.57 -4.98 1.92
C ARG A 50 -3.67 -3.66 1.19
N PHE A 51 -3.06 -2.62 1.73
CA PHE A 51 -3.03 -1.27 1.18
C PHE A 51 -1.77 -0.55 1.67
N THR A 52 -1.38 0.52 0.97
CA THR A 52 -0.29 1.39 1.40
C THR A 52 -0.68 2.12 2.68
N GLY A 53 -0.19 1.64 3.83
CA GLY A 53 -0.52 2.20 5.13
C GLY A 53 -0.30 1.25 6.29
N PHE A 54 -1.12 1.42 7.32
CA PHE A 54 -1.09 0.67 8.58
C PHE A 54 -2.49 0.19 8.98
N GLU A 55 -2.55 -0.94 9.68
CA GLU A 55 -3.75 -1.45 10.31
C GLU A 55 -3.46 -1.93 11.73
N ARG A 56 -4.46 -1.82 12.61
CA ARG A 56 -4.34 -2.32 13.98
C ARG A 56 -4.40 -3.83 14.00
N THR A 57 -3.55 -4.48 14.79
CA THR A 57 -3.51 -5.95 14.88
C THR A 57 -4.84 -6.56 15.37
N GLY A 58 -5.55 -5.88 16.27
CA GLY A 58 -6.89 -6.27 16.72
C GLY A 58 -8.05 -5.86 15.79
N GLY A 59 -7.74 -5.24 14.64
CA GLY A 59 -8.71 -4.65 13.74
C GLY A 59 -9.29 -3.32 14.26
N GLY A 60 -10.24 -2.77 13.51
CA GLY A 60 -10.99 -1.59 13.92
C GLY A 60 -10.30 -0.24 13.72
N ALA A 61 -9.01 -0.17 13.40
CA ALA A 61 -8.34 1.07 13.02
C ALA A 61 -7.38 0.88 11.84
N THR A 62 -7.34 1.86 10.94
CA THR A 62 -6.45 1.87 9.75
C THR A 62 -5.96 3.28 9.44
N VAL A 63 -4.75 3.39 8.91
CA VAL A 63 -4.20 4.62 8.31
C VAL A 63 -3.75 4.30 6.90
N SER A 64 -4.40 4.86 5.87
CA SER A 64 -3.98 4.70 4.48
C SER A 64 -3.30 5.95 3.94
N VAL A 65 -2.42 5.76 2.96
CA VAL A 65 -1.65 6.83 2.32
C VAL A 65 -1.90 6.79 0.82
N VAL A 66 -2.30 7.94 0.27
CA VAL A 66 -2.40 8.15 -1.17
C VAL A 66 -1.42 9.24 -1.57
N GLU A 67 -0.62 8.97 -2.60
CA GLU A 67 0.35 9.90 -3.15
C GLU A 67 -0.11 10.42 -4.50
N LEU A 68 -0.10 11.74 -4.64
CA LEU A 68 -0.47 12.45 -5.86
C LEU A 68 0.67 13.39 -6.29
N PRO A 69 0.69 13.84 -7.56
CA PRO A 69 1.65 14.84 -8.00
C PRO A 69 1.65 16.08 -7.07
N ALA A 70 2.80 16.71 -6.88
CA ALA A 70 2.92 17.92 -6.04
C ALA A 70 1.91 19.01 -6.40
N GLN A 71 1.62 19.17 -7.70
CA GLN A 71 0.69 20.17 -8.21
C GLN A 71 -0.76 19.95 -7.75
N ALA A 72 -1.13 18.72 -7.36
CA ALA A 72 -2.48 18.38 -6.92
C ALA A 72 -2.87 19.05 -5.60
N TYR A 73 -1.90 19.46 -4.76
CA TYR A 73 -2.20 20.03 -3.43
C TYR A 73 -3.13 21.24 -3.51
N LYS A 74 -2.88 22.15 -4.46
CA LYS A 74 -3.68 23.37 -4.61
C LYS A 74 -5.13 23.06 -4.99
N ASP A 75 -5.33 22.17 -5.95
CA ASP A 75 -6.66 21.79 -6.42
C ASP A 75 -7.41 20.97 -5.37
N LEU A 76 -6.69 20.10 -4.64
CA LEU A 76 -7.26 19.33 -3.53
C LEU A 76 -7.73 20.25 -2.42
N THR A 77 -6.87 21.14 -1.93
CA THR A 77 -7.22 22.07 -0.84
C THR A 77 -8.38 22.99 -1.20
N ALA A 78 -8.43 23.48 -2.45
CA ALA A 78 -9.56 24.27 -2.94
C ALA A 78 -10.88 23.48 -2.97
N ASN A 79 -10.82 22.20 -3.36
CA ASN A 79 -11.98 21.31 -3.42
C ASN A 79 -12.27 20.59 -2.11
N PHE A 80 -11.48 20.79 -1.06
CA PHE A 80 -11.64 20.12 0.23
C PHE A 80 -12.74 20.76 1.06
N THR A 81 -13.91 21.04 0.49
CA THR A 81 -15.06 21.69 1.15
C THR A 81 -15.90 20.68 1.93
N ASP A 82 -16.73 21.14 2.88
CA ASP A 82 -17.59 20.25 3.67
C ASP A 82 -18.60 19.50 2.79
N GLU A 83 -19.13 20.18 1.76
CA GLU A 83 -20.04 19.58 0.79
C GLU A 83 -19.37 18.46 -0.01
N ASN A 84 -18.17 18.72 -0.54
CA ASN A 84 -17.42 17.72 -1.30
C ASN A 84 -17.04 16.54 -0.39
N LEU A 85 -16.58 16.78 0.83
CA LEU A 85 -16.25 15.71 1.77
C LEU A 85 -17.48 14.91 2.20
N LYS A 86 -18.63 15.56 2.40
CA LYS A 86 -19.89 14.89 2.69
C LYS A 86 -20.33 13.98 1.55
N SER A 87 -20.14 14.39 0.29
CA SER A 87 -20.41 13.53 -0.87
C SER A 87 -19.47 12.31 -0.94
N GLN A 88 -18.29 12.39 -0.32
CA GLN A 88 -17.35 11.29 -0.13
C GLN A 88 -17.59 10.52 1.19
N GLY A 89 -18.71 10.79 1.88
CA GLY A 89 -19.13 10.09 3.09
C GLY A 89 -18.53 10.61 4.39
N LEU A 90 -17.81 11.74 4.39
CA LEU A 90 -17.24 12.37 5.59
C LEU A 90 -18.09 13.57 6.04
N VAL A 91 -18.73 13.45 7.21
CA VAL A 91 -19.37 14.57 7.90
C VAL A 91 -18.30 15.28 8.73
N VAL A 92 -17.88 16.45 8.26
CA VAL A 92 -16.80 17.23 8.88
C VAL A 92 -17.20 17.75 10.26
N LYS A 93 -16.31 17.58 11.23
CA LYS A 93 -16.40 18.13 12.59
C LYS A 93 -15.39 19.25 12.85
N SER A 94 -14.17 19.10 12.36
CA SER A 94 -13.14 20.12 12.55
C SER A 94 -12.18 20.22 11.38
N ARG A 95 -11.55 21.38 11.24
CA ARG A 95 -10.54 21.71 10.23
C ARG A 95 -9.43 22.48 10.91
N GLU A 96 -8.20 22.04 10.73
CA GLU A 96 -7.03 22.62 11.38
C GLU A 96 -5.83 22.61 10.44
N THR A 97 -5.17 23.76 10.30
CA THR A 97 -3.87 23.83 9.64
C THR A 97 -2.78 23.56 10.68
N LEU A 98 -1.98 22.54 10.43
CA LEU A 98 -0.92 22.06 11.32
C LEU A 98 0.44 22.35 10.73
N LYS A 99 1.39 22.73 11.59
CA LYS A 99 2.81 22.73 11.24
C LYS A 99 3.43 21.41 11.65
N LEU A 100 4.03 20.74 10.68
CA LEU A 100 4.82 19.54 10.86
C LEU A 100 6.16 19.86 11.52
N ALA A 101 6.81 18.85 12.07
CA ALA A 101 8.08 19.01 12.79
C ALA A 101 9.20 19.58 11.92
N ASP A 102 9.13 19.39 10.60
CA ASP A 102 10.06 19.95 9.61
C ASP A 102 9.61 21.31 9.04
N GLY A 103 8.58 21.92 9.64
CA GLY A 103 8.09 23.26 9.30
C GLY A 103 7.08 23.31 8.16
N ARG A 104 6.78 22.18 7.50
CA ARG A 104 5.75 22.11 6.46
C ARG A 104 4.35 22.28 7.04
N GLU A 105 3.42 22.79 6.23
CA GLU A 105 2.02 22.88 6.62
C GLU A 105 1.22 21.71 6.07
N GLY A 106 0.25 21.24 6.85
CA GLY A 106 -0.75 20.28 6.41
C GLY A 106 -2.13 20.67 6.90
N LEU A 107 -3.17 20.25 6.17
CA LEU A 107 -4.56 20.48 6.53
C LEU A 107 -5.13 19.19 7.11
N LEU A 108 -5.44 19.19 8.41
CA LEU A 108 -6.14 18.11 9.08
C LEU A 108 -7.63 18.41 9.11
N VAL A 109 -8.42 17.47 8.62
CA VAL A 109 -9.88 17.48 8.75
C VAL A 109 -10.31 16.25 9.53
N THR A 110 -11.11 16.45 10.57
CA THR A 110 -11.70 15.35 11.34
C THR A 110 -13.20 15.33 11.15
N GLY A 111 -13.79 14.15 11.27
CA GLY A 111 -15.22 13.99 11.07
C GLY A 111 -15.68 12.56 11.32
N GLU A 112 -16.95 12.32 11.03
CA GLU A 112 -17.54 10.99 11.13
C GLU A 112 -18.00 10.49 9.77
N GLN A 113 -17.85 9.20 9.54
CA GLN A 113 -18.48 8.51 8.43
C GLN A 113 -19.57 7.58 8.98
N PRO A 114 -20.85 7.89 8.73
CA PRO A 114 -21.95 7.00 9.04
C PRO A 114 -21.77 5.65 8.32
N ILE A 115 -22.06 4.56 9.01
CA ILE A 115 -22.19 3.24 8.39
C ILE A 115 -23.68 2.94 8.25
N GLU A 116 -24.16 2.90 7.02
CA GLU A 116 -25.61 2.75 6.74
C GLU A 116 -26.10 1.32 7.00
N GLN A 117 -25.23 0.32 6.87
CA GLN A 117 -25.60 -1.09 7.02
C GLN A 117 -24.54 -1.90 7.79
N PRO A 118 -24.95 -2.71 8.78
CA PRO A 118 -26.31 -2.85 9.31
C PRO A 118 -26.76 -1.61 10.13
N PRO A 119 -28.08 -1.35 10.26
CA PRO A 119 -28.58 -0.23 11.06
C PRO A 119 -28.07 -0.27 12.51
N GLY A 120 -27.73 0.88 13.07
CA GLY A 120 -27.20 1.00 14.42
C GLY A 120 -25.70 0.73 14.54
N THR A 121 -25.00 0.49 13.43
CA THR A 121 -23.53 0.42 13.43
C THR A 121 -22.96 1.79 13.80
N PRO A 122 -22.05 1.87 14.79
CA PRO A 122 -21.44 3.14 15.15
C PRO A 122 -20.68 3.77 13.98
N ALA A 123 -20.75 5.09 13.85
CA ALA A 123 -20.01 5.81 12.83
C ALA A 123 -18.50 5.63 13.03
N LEU A 124 -17.75 5.62 11.92
CA LEU A 124 -16.29 5.65 11.96
C LEU A 124 -15.84 7.06 12.28
N HIS A 125 -14.91 7.20 13.22
CA HIS A 125 -14.16 8.44 13.35
C HIS A 125 -13.09 8.46 12.25
N LYS A 126 -13.04 9.54 11.48
CA LYS A 126 -12.10 9.74 10.38
C LYS A 126 -11.25 10.99 10.57
N TRP A 127 -9.98 10.86 10.18
CA TRP A 127 -9.03 11.94 10.01
C TRP A 127 -8.55 11.91 8.56
N VAL A 128 -8.59 13.05 7.88
CA VAL A 128 -7.96 13.22 6.58
C VAL A 128 -6.95 14.33 6.68
N PHE A 129 -5.67 13.97 6.52
CA PHE A 129 -4.56 14.89 6.61
C PHE A 129 -3.93 15.08 5.24
N LEU A 130 -4.06 16.29 4.70
CA LEU A 130 -3.40 16.69 3.46
C LEU A 130 -2.02 17.20 3.79
N VAL A 131 -0.99 16.59 3.21
CA VAL A 131 0.41 16.96 3.40
C VAL A 131 0.97 17.50 2.09
N SER A 132 1.51 18.72 2.13
CA SER A 132 2.22 19.31 0.99
C SER A 132 3.71 19.03 1.10
N ASP A 133 4.30 18.47 0.04
CA ASP A 133 5.73 18.41 -0.18
C ASP A 133 6.05 18.97 -1.58
N PRO A 134 7.20 19.63 -1.79
CA PRO A 134 7.57 20.17 -3.11
C PRO A 134 7.54 19.14 -4.24
N THR A 135 7.63 17.84 -3.92
CA THR A 135 7.72 16.76 -4.89
C THR A 135 6.56 15.77 -4.85
N VAL A 136 5.63 15.88 -3.89
CA VAL A 136 4.47 14.98 -3.75
C VAL A 136 3.38 15.59 -2.88
N THR A 137 2.13 15.28 -3.18
CA THR A 137 1.00 15.54 -2.29
C THR A 137 0.58 14.25 -1.59
N GLY A 138 0.49 14.27 -0.27
CA GLY A 138 -0.02 13.14 0.51
C GLY A 138 -1.46 13.36 0.96
N ILE A 139 -2.30 12.34 0.81
CA ILE A 139 -3.59 12.23 1.51
C ILE A 139 -3.47 11.07 2.49
N VAL A 140 -3.37 11.39 3.78
CA VAL A 140 -3.28 10.40 4.86
C VAL A 140 -4.66 10.27 5.50
N ILE A 141 -5.26 9.09 5.42
CA ILE A 141 -6.62 8.83 5.89
C ILE A 141 -6.55 7.88 7.07
N GLY A 142 -6.73 8.42 8.27
CA GLY A 142 -6.97 7.64 9.47
C GLY A 142 -8.45 7.35 9.63
N GLN A 143 -8.80 6.14 10.06
CA GLN A 143 -10.16 5.82 10.47
C GLN A 143 -10.16 4.79 11.60
N THR A 144 -11.13 4.91 12.51
CA THR A 144 -11.30 3.95 13.60
C THR A 144 -12.77 3.72 13.92
N LEU A 145 -13.10 2.49 14.31
CA LEU A 145 -14.28 2.18 15.10
C LEU A 145 -14.15 2.84 16.49
N PRO A 146 -15.27 3.17 17.16
CA PRO A 146 -15.23 3.69 18.51
C PRO A 146 -14.45 2.78 19.47
N GLY A 147 -13.50 3.37 20.20
CA GLY A 147 -12.68 2.67 21.19
C GLY A 147 -11.56 1.79 20.62
N ALA A 148 -11.47 1.61 19.30
CA ALA A 148 -10.40 0.82 18.69
C ALA A 148 -9.07 1.58 18.61
N GLU A 149 -9.05 2.91 18.63
CA GLU A 149 -7.84 3.71 18.81
C GLU A 149 -8.19 5.05 19.47
N ALA A 150 -7.26 5.61 20.25
CA ALA A 150 -7.45 6.92 20.88
C ALA A 150 -7.22 8.07 19.88
N ASP A 151 -7.98 9.16 20.01
CA ASP A 151 -7.90 10.31 19.08
C ASP A 151 -6.51 10.97 19.11
N ASP A 152 -5.94 11.13 20.29
CA ASP A 152 -4.60 11.70 20.49
C ASP A 152 -3.51 10.80 19.89
N ALA A 153 -3.62 9.48 20.05
CA ALA A 153 -2.70 8.51 19.46
C ALA A 153 -2.77 8.54 17.93
N MET A 154 -3.97 8.56 17.36
CA MET A 154 -4.16 8.66 15.92
C MET A 154 -3.64 9.99 15.37
N ARG A 155 -3.99 11.11 16.01
CA ARG A 155 -3.50 12.43 15.64
C ARG A 155 -1.97 12.53 15.71
N ALA A 156 -1.35 11.99 16.76
CA ALA A 156 0.10 11.92 16.89
C ALA A 156 0.73 11.13 15.73
N MET A 157 0.15 9.98 15.39
CA MET A 157 0.61 9.18 14.24
C MET A 157 0.49 9.95 12.92
N LEU A 158 -0.67 10.54 12.59
CA LEU A 158 -0.84 11.27 11.31
C LEU A 158 0.11 12.47 11.19
N THR A 159 0.40 13.15 12.30
CA THR A 159 1.25 14.36 12.33
C THR A 159 2.75 14.06 12.49
N SER A 160 3.12 12.82 12.80
CA SER A 160 4.51 12.35 12.81
C SER A 160 5.16 12.29 11.42
N VAL A 161 4.39 12.58 10.37
CA VAL A 161 4.77 12.33 8.98
C VAL A 161 6.15 12.88 8.61
N ARG A 162 6.93 12.06 7.93
CA ARG A 162 8.22 12.41 7.32
C ARG A 162 8.19 11.97 5.87
N VAL A 163 8.70 12.81 4.96
CA VAL A 163 8.70 12.48 3.53
C VAL A 163 10.13 12.19 3.09
N ARG A 164 10.34 11.02 2.51
CA ARG A 164 11.60 10.66 1.87
C ARG A 164 11.63 11.07 0.40
N PRO A 165 12.82 11.15 -0.23
CA PRO A 165 12.93 11.30 -1.67
C PRO A 165 12.14 10.24 -2.44
N ALA A 166 11.85 10.52 -3.71
CA ALA A 166 11.18 9.54 -4.56
C ALA A 166 12.00 8.25 -4.64
N LEU A 167 11.31 7.11 -4.50
CA LEU A 167 11.93 5.80 -4.66
C LEU A 167 12.28 5.58 -6.14
N THR A 168 13.49 5.10 -6.38
CA THR A 168 13.84 4.52 -7.69
C THR A 168 12.94 3.32 -8.00
N LEU A 169 12.79 2.98 -9.28
CA LEU A 169 11.97 1.82 -9.68
C LEU A 169 12.46 0.53 -9.00
N ASP A 170 13.78 0.33 -8.90
CA ASP A 170 14.35 -0.85 -8.24
C ASP A 170 13.99 -0.91 -6.76
N GLN A 171 14.00 0.23 -6.05
CA GLN A 171 13.55 0.28 -4.65
C GLN A 171 12.05 -0.01 -4.52
N GLN A 172 11.22 0.45 -5.46
CA GLN A 172 9.79 0.13 -5.45
C GLN A 172 9.56 -1.36 -5.70
N VAL A 173 10.26 -1.96 -6.66
CA VAL A 173 10.19 -3.41 -6.93
C VAL A 173 10.67 -4.22 -5.73
N ALA A 174 11.75 -3.78 -5.08
CA ALA A 174 12.25 -4.41 -3.85
C ALA A 174 11.30 -4.26 -2.65
N ALA A 175 10.34 -3.34 -2.69
CA ALA A 175 9.35 -3.15 -1.64
C ALA A 175 8.10 -4.04 -1.80
N LEU A 176 7.94 -4.73 -2.93
CA LEU A 176 6.77 -5.59 -3.19
C LEU A 176 6.67 -6.73 -2.17
N PRO A 177 5.47 -7.30 -1.93
CA PRO A 177 5.29 -8.46 -1.05
C PRO A 177 5.76 -9.80 -1.66
N PHE A 178 6.35 -9.77 -2.86
CA PHE A 178 6.97 -10.90 -3.53
C PHE A 178 8.28 -10.48 -4.22
N ARG A 179 9.04 -11.46 -4.72
CA ARG A 179 10.29 -11.28 -5.48
C ARG A 179 10.25 -12.08 -6.77
N VAL A 180 10.77 -11.49 -7.85
CA VAL A 180 11.01 -12.19 -9.12
C VAL A 180 12.49 -12.58 -9.17
N THR A 181 12.78 -13.88 -9.01
CA THR A 181 14.18 -14.36 -8.91
C THR A 181 14.84 -14.60 -10.28
N ASP A 182 14.04 -14.81 -11.33
CA ASP A 182 14.46 -14.86 -12.73
C ASP A 182 13.43 -14.10 -13.56
N THR A 183 13.86 -13.01 -14.20
CA THR A 183 12.95 -12.15 -14.97
C THR A 183 12.72 -12.66 -16.39
N ALA A 184 13.42 -13.71 -16.83
CA ALA A 184 13.35 -14.24 -18.20
C ALA A 184 13.51 -13.14 -19.27
N GLY A 185 14.34 -12.12 -19.02
CA GLY A 185 14.59 -10.99 -19.90
C GLY A 185 13.49 -9.91 -19.91
N PHE A 186 12.51 -10.01 -19.01
CA PHE A 186 11.60 -8.90 -18.72
C PHE A 186 12.28 -7.87 -17.83
N ARG A 187 11.88 -6.61 -17.98
CA ARG A 187 12.27 -5.51 -17.09
C ARG A 187 11.02 -4.87 -16.48
N PRO A 188 11.09 -4.38 -15.23
CA PRO A 188 9.99 -3.62 -14.65
C PRO A 188 9.85 -2.28 -15.39
N VAL A 189 8.62 -1.78 -15.45
CA VAL A 189 8.28 -0.47 -16.02
C VAL A 189 7.70 0.43 -14.94
N ARG A 190 6.79 -0.10 -14.11
CA ARG A 190 6.18 0.62 -12.99
C ARG A 190 5.61 -0.32 -11.94
N VAL A 191 5.65 0.11 -10.69
CA VAL A 191 4.89 -0.49 -9.58
C VAL A 191 3.51 0.18 -9.53
N LEU A 192 2.50 -0.61 -9.18
CA LEU A 192 1.10 -0.20 -9.09
C LEU A 192 0.59 -0.57 -7.69
N GLY A 193 0.10 0.41 -6.94
CA GLY A 193 -0.55 0.17 -5.64
C GLY A 193 0.31 -0.50 -4.56
N GLY A 194 1.64 -0.55 -4.72
CA GLY A 194 2.57 -1.16 -3.76
C GLY A 194 2.54 -2.69 -3.69
N ASN A 195 1.62 -3.34 -4.41
CA ASN A 195 1.42 -4.80 -4.41
C ASN A 195 1.49 -5.42 -5.81
N SER A 196 1.73 -4.61 -6.83
CA SER A 196 1.72 -5.05 -8.23
C SER A 196 2.82 -4.38 -9.04
N VAL A 197 3.26 -5.02 -10.10
CA VAL A 197 4.30 -4.50 -11.00
C VAL A 197 4.02 -4.91 -12.43
N LEU A 198 4.22 -3.96 -13.35
CA LEU A 198 4.14 -4.18 -14.78
C LEU A 198 5.56 -4.38 -15.34
N TYR A 199 5.75 -5.50 -16.01
CA TYR A 199 6.96 -5.90 -16.70
C TYR A 199 6.74 -5.89 -18.23
N THR A 200 7.81 -5.67 -18.98
CA THR A 200 7.81 -5.78 -20.44
C THR A 200 9.13 -6.33 -20.98
N VAL A 201 9.14 -6.73 -22.25
CA VAL A 201 10.36 -7.00 -23.04
C VAL A 201 10.40 -5.98 -24.17
N GLY A 202 11.38 -5.09 -24.14
CA GLY A 202 11.58 -4.06 -25.16
C GLY A 202 11.90 -2.68 -24.57
N PRO A 203 12.28 -1.70 -25.41
CA PRO A 203 12.79 -0.41 -24.96
C PRO A 203 11.71 0.58 -24.46
N LYS A 204 10.43 0.37 -24.77
CA LYS A 204 9.36 1.34 -24.47
C LYS A 204 8.78 1.14 -23.07
N ASP A 205 8.69 2.22 -22.32
CA ASP A 205 8.03 2.27 -21.00
C ASP A 205 6.53 2.54 -21.10
N GLN A 206 6.08 3.08 -22.24
CA GLN A 206 4.68 3.32 -22.50
C GLN A 206 4.07 2.10 -23.19
N MET A 207 3.01 1.57 -22.58
CA MET A 207 2.27 0.45 -23.13
C MET A 207 1.24 0.97 -24.13
N VAL A 208 1.64 1.02 -25.39
CA VAL A 208 0.81 1.49 -26.52
C VAL A 208 0.61 0.34 -27.50
N ASN A 209 -0.65 0.08 -27.87
CA ASN A 209 -1.05 -0.88 -28.91
C ASN A 209 -0.41 -2.28 -28.80
N LEU A 210 -0.07 -2.69 -27.57
CA LEU A 210 0.67 -3.91 -27.26
C LEU A 210 1.83 -4.18 -28.23
N GLU A 211 2.60 -3.14 -28.55
CA GLU A 211 3.82 -3.26 -29.38
C GLU A 211 4.92 -4.08 -28.72
N GLN A 212 4.82 -4.25 -27.40
CA GLN A 212 5.68 -5.10 -26.60
C GLN A 212 4.80 -6.01 -25.72
N PRO A 213 5.27 -7.21 -25.37
CA PRO A 213 4.58 -8.06 -24.42
C PRO A 213 4.51 -7.35 -23.06
N ILE A 214 3.40 -7.57 -22.36
CA ILE A 214 3.21 -7.10 -20.99
C ILE A 214 3.07 -8.30 -20.07
N LEU A 215 3.61 -8.18 -18.87
CA LEU A 215 3.39 -9.13 -17.78
C LEU A 215 3.08 -8.34 -16.52
N VAL A 216 1.86 -8.47 -16.01
CA VAL A 216 1.46 -7.86 -14.74
C VAL A 216 1.49 -8.93 -13.67
N LEU A 217 2.22 -8.66 -12.59
CA LEU A 217 2.31 -9.51 -11.40
C LEU A 217 1.68 -8.76 -10.23
N ALA A 218 0.74 -9.37 -9.52
CA ALA A 218 -0.03 -8.71 -8.47
C ALA A 218 -0.36 -9.67 -7.33
N GLU A 219 -0.24 -9.21 -6.10
CA GLU A 219 -0.72 -9.91 -4.91
C GLU A 219 -1.96 -9.23 -4.34
N ALA A 220 -2.99 -10.01 -4.08
CA ALA A 220 -4.23 -9.55 -3.48
C ALA A 220 -4.42 -10.23 -2.12
N VAL A 221 -4.60 -9.43 -1.08
CA VAL A 221 -4.90 -9.91 0.28
C VAL A 221 -6.39 -9.82 0.53
N GLN A 222 -7.09 -10.87 0.13
CA GLN A 222 -8.51 -11.08 0.35
C GLN A 222 -8.78 -12.58 0.44
N PRO A 223 -9.84 -13.02 1.15
CA PRO A 223 -10.17 -14.43 1.23
C PRO A 223 -10.22 -15.07 -0.16
N ALA A 224 -9.37 -16.07 -0.39
CA ALA A 224 -9.38 -16.80 -1.64
C ALA A 224 -10.70 -17.57 -1.77
N PRO A 225 -11.24 -17.70 -3.01
CA PRO A 225 -12.39 -18.57 -3.25
C PRO A 225 -12.08 -20.02 -2.85
N GLY A 226 -13.12 -20.73 -2.42
CA GLY A 226 -13.02 -22.17 -2.14
C GLY A 226 -12.55 -22.95 -3.37
N ALA A 227 -11.93 -24.12 -3.18
CA ALA A 227 -11.27 -24.86 -4.25
C ALA A 227 -12.12 -25.07 -5.51
N GLU A 228 -13.40 -25.39 -5.32
CA GLU A 228 -14.38 -25.63 -6.40
C GLU A 228 -14.76 -24.35 -7.17
N GLN A 229 -14.63 -23.18 -6.55
CA GLN A 229 -14.97 -21.87 -7.12
C GLN A 229 -13.80 -21.24 -7.89
N ARG A 230 -12.59 -21.80 -7.80
CA ARG A 230 -11.36 -21.19 -8.34
C ARG A 230 -11.36 -21.03 -9.86
N ASP A 231 -11.91 -22.00 -10.61
CA ASP A 231 -12.02 -21.90 -12.09
C ASP A 231 -13.00 -20.79 -12.49
N ALA A 232 -14.17 -20.74 -11.85
CA ALA A 232 -15.16 -19.68 -12.07
C ALA A 232 -14.59 -18.29 -11.72
N PHE A 233 -13.87 -18.20 -10.60
CA PHE A 233 -13.16 -16.99 -10.19
C PHE A 233 -12.10 -16.56 -11.21
N ALA A 234 -11.27 -17.48 -11.69
CA ALA A 234 -10.24 -17.19 -12.68
C ALA A 234 -10.84 -16.70 -14.00
N LYS A 235 -11.95 -17.29 -14.45
CA LYS A 235 -12.69 -16.84 -15.64
C LYS A 235 -13.30 -15.45 -15.44
N ALA A 236 -13.93 -15.20 -14.30
CA ALA A 236 -14.46 -13.89 -13.97
C ALA A 236 -13.36 -12.81 -13.94
N ALA A 237 -12.19 -13.13 -13.36
CA ALA A 237 -11.04 -12.23 -13.34
C ALA A 237 -10.42 -12.00 -14.74
N LEU A 238 -10.52 -12.96 -15.65
CA LEU A 238 -10.12 -12.77 -17.05
C LEU A 238 -11.09 -11.82 -17.76
N TYR A 239 -12.40 -12.05 -17.62
CA TYR A 239 -13.44 -11.28 -18.29
C TYR A 239 -13.65 -9.87 -17.72
N SER A 240 -13.16 -9.58 -16.52
CA SER A 240 -13.20 -8.21 -15.96
C SER A 240 -12.20 -7.24 -16.61
N ASN A 241 -11.39 -7.72 -17.56
CA ASN A 241 -10.49 -6.88 -18.32
C ASN A 241 -11.26 -5.87 -19.19
N GLN A 242 -10.93 -4.59 -19.09
CA GLN A 242 -11.60 -3.52 -19.84
C GLN A 242 -10.88 -3.15 -21.15
N THR A 243 -9.64 -3.60 -21.33
CA THR A 243 -8.79 -3.27 -22.49
C THR A 243 -8.81 -4.36 -23.56
N MET A 244 -9.44 -5.50 -23.29
CA MET A 244 -9.51 -6.65 -24.19
C MET A 244 -10.94 -7.19 -24.25
N LYS A 245 -11.29 -7.79 -25.38
CA LYS A 245 -12.61 -8.38 -25.64
C LYS A 245 -12.50 -9.68 -26.44
N ASP A 246 -13.65 -10.30 -26.73
CA ASP A 246 -13.76 -11.47 -27.60
C ASP A 246 -12.89 -12.65 -27.14
N PHE A 247 -12.87 -12.87 -25.82
CA PHE A 247 -12.08 -13.92 -25.20
C PHE A 247 -12.54 -15.31 -25.65
N ALA A 248 -11.60 -16.10 -26.17
CA ALA A 248 -11.77 -17.51 -26.49
C ALA A 248 -10.76 -18.34 -25.67
N ILE A 249 -11.24 -18.98 -24.60
CA ILE A 249 -10.42 -19.83 -23.74
C ILE A 249 -10.00 -21.09 -24.51
N GLU A 250 -8.69 -21.35 -24.56
CA GLU A 250 -8.11 -22.54 -25.19
C GLU A 250 -7.70 -23.57 -24.14
N ARG A 251 -7.28 -23.11 -22.96
CA ARG A 251 -6.89 -23.95 -21.83
C ARG A 251 -7.34 -23.31 -20.52
N SER A 252 -7.91 -24.11 -19.63
CA SER A 252 -8.25 -23.76 -18.24
C SER A 252 -7.93 -24.97 -17.38
N GLN A 253 -6.96 -24.86 -16.48
CA GLN A 253 -6.51 -26.02 -15.70
C GLN A 253 -6.02 -25.62 -14.31
N SER A 254 -6.34 -26.46 -13.32
CA SER A 254 -5.76 -26.38 -11.98
C SER A 254 -4.60 -27.36 -11.84
N PHE A 255 -3.56 -26.97 -11.11
CA PHE A 255 -2.45 -27.85 -10.78
C PHE A 255 -1.84 -27.47 -9.43
N ARG A 256 -1.04 -28.37 -8.86
CA ARG A 256 -0.31 -28.13 -7.62
C ARG A 256 1.19 -28.07 -7.90
N GLN A 257 1.85 -27.06 -7.36
CA GLN A 257 3.30 -26.84 -7.55
C GLN A 257 3.85 -26.12 -6.32
N ASN A 258 5.01 -26.58 -5.82
CA ASN A 258 5.68 -26.01 -4.64
C ASN A 258 4.74 -25.86 -3.42
N GLY A 259 3.91 -26.88 -3.18
CA GLY A 259 2.95 -26.91 -2.07
C GLY A 259 1.72 -26.03 -2.24
N ALA A 260 1.65 -25.17 -3.27
CA ALA A 260 0.54 -24.25 -3.53
C ALA A 260 -0.37 -24.73 -4.66
N ASP A 261 -1.63 -24.29 -4.60
CA ASP A 261 -2.62 -24.54 -5.65
C ASP A 261 -2.61 -23.40 -6.68
N TRP A 262 -2.54 -23.78 -7.94
CA TRP A 262 -2.47 -22.88 -9.07
C TRP A 262 -3.61 -23.13 -10.04
N HIS A 263 -4.03 -22.09 -10.75
CA HIS A 263 -4.96 -22.18 -11.86
C HIS A 263 -4.47 -21.34 -13.02
N GLU A 264 -4.35 -21.94 -14.20
CA GLU A 264 -3.86 -21.31 -15.42
C GLU A 264 -4.95 -21.28 -16.49
N ILE A 265 -5.13 -20.10 -17.09
CA ILE A 265 -5.93 -19.90 -18.29
C ILE A 265 -5.04 -19.39 -19.41
N VAL A 266 -5.16 -19.99 -20.59
CA VAL A 266 -4.66 -19.43 -21.86
C VAL A 266 -5.86 -19.17 -22.76
N ALA A 267 -5.96 -17.94 -23.26
CA ALA A 267 -7.06 -17.51 -24.10
C ALA A 267 -6.56 -16.63 -25.26
N ARG A 268 -7.25 -16.69 -26.40
CA ARG A 268 -7.15 -15.63 -27.42
C ARG A 268 -8.10 -14.50 -27.05
N ALA A 269 -7.74 -13.28 -27.43
CA ALA A 269 -8.59 -12.10 -27.28
C ALA A 269 -8.24 -11.06 -28.35
N VAL A 270 -8.94 -9.93 -28.33
CA VAL A 270 -8.64 -8.75 -29.14
C VAL A 270 -8.34 -7.58 -28.21
N ASP A 271 -7.22 -6.90 -28.44
CA ASP A 271 -6.89 -5.63 -27.80
C ASP A 271 -7.84 -4.55 -28.33
N VAL A 272 -8.63 -3.95 -27.44
CA VAL A 272 -9.66 -2.96 -27.82
C VAL A 272 -9.05 -1.70 -28.43
N PRO A 273 -8.00 -1.09 -27.84
CA PRO A 273 -7.40 0.13 -28.40
C PRO A 273 -6.88 -0.02 -29.83
N SER A 274 -6.22 -1.13 -30.15
CA SER A 274 -5.58 -1.32 -31.46
C SER A 274 -6.34 -2.23 -32.44
N GLY A 275 -7.32 -3.01 -31.96
CA GLY A 275 -7.96 -4.08 -32.73
C GLY A 275 -7.05 -5.29 -32.97
N THR A 276 -5.89 -5.36 -32.32
CA THR A 276 -4.89 -6.40 -32.57
C THR A 276 -5.29 -7.73 -31.92
N PRO A 277 -5.22 -8.87 -32.63
CA PRO A 277 -5.34 -10.19 -32.03
C PRO A 277 -4.21 -10.47 -31.04
N VAL A 278 -4.57 -10.91 -29.84
CA VAL A 278 -3.63 -11.17 -28.74
C VAL A 278 -3.87 -12.54 -28.11
N VAL A 279 -2.87 -13.00 -27.37
CA VAL A 279 -2.96 -14.15 -26.48
C VAL A 279 -2.72 -13.68 -25.06
N VAL A 280 -3.59 -14.12 -24.16
CA VAL A 280 -3.52 -13.87 -22.73
C VAL A 280 -3.17 -15.17 -22.01
N SER A 281 -2.16 -15.11 -21.15
CA SER A 281 -1.83 -16.15 -20.19
C SER A 281 -2.07 -15.60 -18.79
N GLN A 282 -3.04 -16.15 -18.10
CA GLN A 282 -3.33 -15.83 -16.71
C GLN A 282 -2.93 -17.02 -15.83
N THR A 283 -2.25 -16.75 -14.74
CA THR A 283 -1.95 -17.76 -13.73
C THR A 283 -2.25 -17.19 -12.34
N ILE A 284 -3.03 -17.92 -11.55
CA ILE A 284 -3.41 -17.53 -10.20
C ILE A 284 -2.89 -18.58 -9.22
N ARG A 285 -2.10 -18.16 -8.24
CA ARG A 285 -1.71 -18.95 -7.07
C ARG A 285 -2.62 -18.62 -5.92
N PHE A 286 -3.34 -19.59 -5.37
CA PHE A 286 -4.24 -19.37 -4.24
C PHE A 286 -3.51 -19.60 -2.91
N GLN A 287 -3.75 -18.71 -1.94
CA GLN A 287 -3.30 -18.79 -0.56
C GLN A 287 -4.51 -18.69 0.38
N PRO A 288 -4.41 -19.09 1.66
CA PRO A 288 -5.52 -18.97 2.60
C PRO A 288 -6.03 -17.53 2.78
N ASP A 289 -5.12 -16.56 2.77
CA ASP A 289 -5.34 -15.14 3.04
C ASP A 289 -5.30 -14.24 1.79
N GLY A 290 -5.18 -14.84 0.60
CA GLY A 290 -4.96 -14.08 -0.61
C GLY A 290 -4.79 -14.92 -1.87
N TYR A 291 -4.41 -14.24 -2.95
CA TYR A 291 -3.88 -14.90 -4.12
C TYR A 291 -2.87 -14.01 -4.81
N PHE A 292 -1.94 -14.64 -5.51
CA PHE A 292 -1.08 -13.98 -6.47
C PHE A 292 -1.60 -14.23 -7.88
N ARG A 293 -1.67 -13.18 -8.69
CA ARG A 293 -2.13 -13.25 -10.09
C ARG A 293 -1.07 -12.69 -11.01
N ALA A 294 -0.67 -13.50 -11.98
CA ALA A 294 0.12 -13.11 -13.13
C ALA A 294 -0.76 -13.05 -14.37
N VAL A 295 -0.62 -11.98 -15.16
CA VAL A 295 -1.29 -11.83 -16.47
C VAL A 295 -0.26 -11.38 -17.50
N GLY A 296 0.12 -12.31 -18.37
CA GLY A 296 0.89 -12.04 -19.58
C GLY A 296 -0.03 -11.76 -20.76
N VAL A 297 0.24 -10.72 -21.53
CA VAL A 297 -0.44 -10.43 -22.80
C VAL A 297 0.60 -10.18 -23.88
N VAL A 298 0.39 -10.80 -25.04
CA VAL A 298 1.27 -10.70 -26.19
C VAL A 298 0.44 -10.70 -27.48
N ARG A 299 0.95 -10.09 -28.55
CA ARG A 299 0.36 -10.27 -29.89
C ARG A 299 0.31 -11.75 -30.28
N ALA A 300 -0.71 -12.13 -31.03
CA ALA A 300 -0.90 -13.53 -31.43
C ALA A 300 0.31 -14.09 -32.22
N SER A 301 1.01 -13.25 -33.00
CA SER A 301 2.21 -13.64 -33.75
C SER A 301 3.38 -14.07 -32.87
N ASP A 302 3.50 -13.54 -31.65
CA ASP A 302 4.67 -13.76 -30.79
C ASP A 302 4.37 -14.77 -29.66
N ARG A 303 3.22 -15.45 -29.76
CA ARG A 303 2.72 -16.42 -28.79
C ARG A 303 3.77 -17.47 -28.40
N GLU A 304 4.33 -18.15 -29.40
CA GLU A 304 5.25 -19.28 -29.16
C GLU A 304 6.52 -18.83 -28.43
N ALA A 305 7.01 -17.63 -28.76
CA ALA A 305 8.19 -17.06 -28.13
C ALA A 305 7.93 -16.57 -26.70
N MET A 306 6.73 -16.04 -26.41
CA MET A 306 6.46 -15.36 -25.13
C MET A 306 5.79 -16.23 -24.07
N LEU A 307 4.90 -17.16 -24.43
CA LEU A 307 4.21 -17.98 -23.43
C LEU A 307 5.16 -18.75 -22.50
N PRO A 308 6.23 -19.40 -22.99
CA PRO A 308 7.20 -20.07 -22.11
C PRO A 308 7.94 -19.08 -21.19
N ARG A 309 8.20 -17.86 -21.65
CA ARG A 309 8.89 -16.83 -20.86
C ARG A 309 8.00 -16.27 -19.75
N PHE A 310 6.71 -16.06 -20.01
CA PHE A 310 5.75 -15.71 -18.96
C PHE A 310 5.74 -16.77 -17.87
N ARG A 311 5.64 -18.05 -18.25
CA ARG A 311 5.67 -19.17 -17.30
C ARG A 311 6.96 -19.19 -16.49
N LYS A 312 8.12 -18.99 -17.14
CA LYS A 312 9.42 -18.93 -16.46
C LYS A 312 9.46 -17.86 -15.35
N VAL A 313 8.90 -16.67 -15.61
CA VAL A 313 8.80 -15.62 -14.59
C VAL A 313 7.88 -16.04 -13.44
N VAL A 314 6.72 -16.63 -13.76
CA VAL A 314 5.74 -17.09 -12.75
C VAL A 314 6.30 -18.19 -11.86
N ASP A 315 7.03 -19.16 -12.45
CA ASP A 315 7.69 -20.24 -11.72
C ASP A 315 8.84 -19.72 -10.81
N ALA A 316 9.36 -18.52 -11.08
CA ALA A 316 10.47 -17.89 -10.36
C ALA A 316 10.02 -16.89 -9.26
N ILE A 317 8.73 -16.84 -8.94
CA ILE A 317 8.20 -15.99 -7.88
C ILE A 317 8.50 -16.60 -6.50
N ALA A 318 9.10 -15.79 -5.63
CA ALA A 318 9.26 -16.06 -4.20
C ALA A 318 8.37 -15.12 -3.38
N PHE A 319 7.77 -15.67 -2.33
CA PHE A 319 6.93 -14.95 -1.35
C PHE A 319 7.61 -14.98 0.02
#